data_AF-A0A819FIQ2-F1
#
_entry.id   AF-A0A819FIQ2-F1
#
_cell.length_a   1.000
_cell.length_b   1.000
_cell.length_c   1.000
_cell.angle_alpha   90.00
_cell.angle_beta   90.00
_cell.angle_gamma   90.00
#
_symmetry.space_group_name_H-M   'P 1'
#
loop_
_entity.id
_entity.type
_entity.pdbx_description
1 polymer ?
#
loop_
_entity_poly.entity_id
_entity_poly.type
_entity_poly.pdbx_seq_one_letter_code
_entity_poly.pdbx_strand_id
1 'polypeptide(L)'
;RDRIGGRAFTDITTFGENIPIDIGAHYICHHESDNFLRSYYISSNEDFIESDIYNPLTMKIFDEYGNIISDEFINKAMKIIEDLLLIVKEYSIDKSDISILDLINEPLKQISNQQLKHLVQMGLSYTELHEGSDLNELSCKYYGKGEGYLQSYDLSINNGLGLLVKEIASKYSLPIKLNSIVSNIDILNEYDEIVQVSTKDNKSYLCKYVILTIPLGCLKSNSIVFSPSLPKWKEEAIHKMALYLYGNLARQIEQKTDEDIVKEIFNSLRHIYPNISYPIKWLITRWRSDPFSQGSYSSFHLGSNLETLKELSLETHDGRIHWAGEHTNYNGSIGYVDSGFESGMREAKKILNKLQPFT
;
A
#
# COMPACT_ATOMS: atom_id res chain seq x y z
N ARG A 1 -18.58 -0.95 -0.48
CA ARG A 1 -18.38 -0.02 -1.62
C ARG A 1 -19.40 -0.34 -2.72
N ASP A 2 -19.68 0.64 -3.57
CA ASP A 2 -20.48 0.57 -4.79
C ASP A 2 -19.67 0.17 -6.04
N ARG A 3 -18.40 -0.20 -5.85
CA ARG A 3 -17.48 -0.65 -6.89
C ARG A 3 -16.56 -1.77 -6.38
N ILE A 4 -15.98 -2.50 -7.33
CA ILE A 4 -14.86 -3.44 -7.11
C ILE A 4 -13.50 -2.74 -7.28
N GLY A 5 -12.41 -3.48 -7.10
CA GLY A 5 -11.03 -2.99 -7.27
C GLY A 5 -10.35 -2.52 -5.98
N GLY A 6 -11.11 -2.11 -4.95
CA GLY A 6 -10.52 -1.66 -3.69
C GLY A 6 -9.59 -0.47 -3.92
N ARG A 7 -8.29 -0.67 -3.62
CA ARG A 7 -7.20 0.31 -3.83
C ARG A 7 -6.59 0.30 -5.24
N ALA A 8 -6.94 -0.67 -6.08
CA ALA A 8 -6.70 -0.60 -7.53
C ALA A 8 -7.94 0.04 -8.16
N PHE A 9 -7.92 1.36 -8.34
CA PHE A 9 -9.06 2.11 -8.85
C PHE A 9 -8.63 3.09 -9.93
N THR A 10 -9.20 2.90 -11.12
CA THR A 10 -9.07 3.81 -12.26
C THR A 10 -10.32 4.67 -12.36
N ASP A 11 -10.14 5.98 -12.26
CA ASP A 11 -11.16 6.95 -12.60
C ASP A 11 -11.19 7.18 -14.12
N ILE A 12 -12.38 7.13 -14.68
CA ILE A 12 -12.66 7.38 -16.10
C ILE A 12 -13.66 8.53 -16.27
N THR A 13 -14.05 9.18 -15.16
CA THR A 13 -15.14 10.17 -15.16
C THR A 13 -14.62 11.60 -15.13
N THR A 14 -13.54 11.85 -14.39
CA THR A 14 -12.97 13.19 -14.22
C THR A 14 -12.39 13.66 -15.54
N PHE A 15 -11.54 12.90 -16.21
CA PHE A 15 -10.94 13.35 -17.48
C PHE A 15 -11.60 12.74 -18.72
N GLY A 16 -12.66 11.95 -18.51
CA GLY A 16 -13.37 11.22 -19.56
C GLY A 16 -12.74 9.85 -19.84
N GLU A 17 -13.49 8.99 -20.51
CA GLU A 17 -13.12 7.57 -20.70
C GLU A 17 -11.85 7.36 -21.51
N ASN A 18 -11.49 8.34 -22.36
CA ASN A 18 -10.27 8.31 -23.16
C ASN A 18 -9.01 8.72 -22.38
N ILE A 19 -9.16 9.16 -21.12
CA ILE A 19 -8.05 9.57 -20.24
C ILE A 19 -8.26 8.89 -18.88
N PRO A 20 -8.11 7.55 -18.82
CA PRO A 20 -8.19 6.83 -17.56
C PRO A 20 -7.03 7.24 -16.63
N ILE A 21 -7.33 7.52 -15.37
CA ILE A 21 -6.34 7.86 -14.35
C ILE A 21 -6.44 6.86 -13.21
N ASP A 22 -5.35 6.13 -12.93
CA ASP A 22 -5.26 5.37 -11.69
C ASP A 22 -5.14 6.32 -10.51
N ILE A 23 -6.06 6.20 -9.56
CA ILE A 23 -6.10 7.02 -8.35
C ILE A 23 -5.69 6.22 -7.11
N GLY A 24 -5.14 5.02 -7.32
CA GLY A 24 -4.56 4.16 -6.30
C GLY A 24 -3.36 3.43 -6.90
N ALA A 25 -3.32 2.10 -6.82
CA ALA A 25 -2.24 1.33 -7.45
C ALA A 25 -2.24 1.52 -8.99
N HIS A 26 -1.06 1.80 -9.54
CA HIS A 26 -0.86 2.11 -10.97
C HIS A 26 -0.08 1.04 -11.73
N TYR A 27 0.80 0.32 -11.04
CA TYR A 27 1.69 -0.66 -11.64
C TYR A 27 1.58 -2.01 -10.93
N ILE A 28 1.91 -3.06 -11.68
CA ILE A 28 2.26 -4.36 -11.11
C ILE A 28 3.74 -4.31 -10.80
N CYS A 29 4.07 -4.50 -9.53
CA CYS A 29 5.44 -4.48 -9.10
C CYS A 29 6.13 -5.78 -9.49
N HIS A 30 7.42 -5.70 -9.78
CA HIS A 30 8.27 -6.86 -9.99
C HIS A 30 7.72 -7.83 -11.05
N HIS A 31 7.40 -7.33 -12.25
CA HIS A 31 6.80 -8.14 -13.31
C HIS A 31 7.78 -9.20 -13.83
N GLU A 32 7.53 -10.44 -13.44
CA GLU A 32 8.25 -11.64 -13.88
C GLU A 32 7.41 -12.50 -14.84
N SER A 33 8.06 -13.45 -15.51
CA SER A 33 7.38 -14.37 -16.44
C SER A 33 6.33 -15.28 -15.80
N ASP A 34 6.44 -15.51 -14.50
CA ASP A 34 5.54 -16.33 -13.69
C ASP A 34 4.50 -15.51 -12.90
N ASN A 35 4.52 -14.18 -13.00
CA ASN A 35 3.52 -13.33 -12.35
C ASN A 35 2.14 -13.68 -12.91
N PHE A 36 1.25 -14.21 -12.06
CA PHE A 36 -0.03 -14.73 -12.52
C PHE A 36 -0.95 -13.66 -13.10
N LEU A 37 -0.82 -12.40 -12.66
CA LEU A 37 -1.56 -11.30 -13.27
C LEU A 37 -1.22 -11.22 -14.76
N ARG A 38 0.04 -11.49 -15.17
CA ARG A 38 0.47 -11.55 -16.58
C ARG A 38 -0.47 -12.37 -17.46
N SER A 39 -0.99 -13.50 -16.95
CA SER A 39 -1.88 -14.41 -17.69
C SER A 39 -3.25 -13.81 -18.03
N TYR A 40 -3.63 -12.71 -17.38
CA TYR A 40 -4.87 -11.98 -17.64
C TYR A 40 -4.72 -10.86 -18.64
N TYR A 41 -3.49 -10.52 -19.02
CA TYR A 41 -3.22 -9.51 -20.04
C TYR A 41 -2.76 -10.20 -21.33
N ILE A 42 -3.54 -10.02 -22.40
CA ILE A 42 -3.10 -10.35 -23.76
C ILE A 42 -2.43 -9.09 -24.28
N SER A 43 -1.10 -9.05 -24.29
CA SER A 43 -0.39 -7.87 -24.76
C SER A 43 -0.30 -7.82 -26.28
N SER A 44 -0.88 -6.77 -26.87
CA SER A 44 -0.11 -5.97 -27.83
C SER A 44 1.09 -5.41 -27.08
N ASN A 45 2.31 -5.63 -27.60
CA ASN A 45 3.56 -5.14 -26.99
C ASN A 45 3.65 -3.59 -26.87
N GLU A 46 2.62 -2.85 -27.26
CA GLU A 46 2.59 -1.38 -27.26
C GLU A 46 2.03 -0.79 -25.95
N ASP A 47 1.48 -1.61 -25.06
CA ASP A 47 0.74 -1.13 -23.88
C ASP A 47 1.57 -0.98 -22.59
N PHE A 48 2.90 -0.97 -22.71
CA PHE A 48 3.82 -1.08 -21.57
C PHE A 48 4.76 0.11 -21.44
N ILE A 49 4.97 0.52 -20.19
CA ILE A 49 6.05 1.42 -19.80
C ILE A 49 6.99 0.59 -18.92
N GLU A 50 8.11 0.15 -19.51
CA GLU A 50 9.06 -0.80 -18.90
C GLU A 50 9.99 -0.19 -17.83
N SER A 51 9.88 1.11 -17.56
CA SER A 51 10.68 1.74 -16.51
C SER A 51 9.90 2.85 -15.83
N ASP A 52 9.91 2.80 -14.51
CA ASP A 52 9.49 3.89 -13.67
C ASP A 52 10.24 5.18 -14.05
N ILE A 53 9.55 6.32 -13.97
CA ILE A 53 10.00 7.63 -14.47
C ILE A 53 11.21 8.18 -13.66
N TYR A 54 11.62 7.46 -12.61
CA TYR A 54 12.65 7.90 -11.67
C TYR A 54 14.08 7.60 -12.17
N ASN A 55 14.52 8.33 -13.19
CA ASN A 55 15.94 8.43 -13.50
C ASN A 55 16.51 9.69 -12.82
N PRO A 56 17.18 9.56 -11.65
CA PRO A 56 17.74 10.70 -10.92
C PRO A 56 18.77 11.48 -11.74
N LEU A 57 19.36 10.89 -12.79
CA LEU A 57 20.28 11.57 -13.72
C LEU A 57 19.56 12.52 -14.70
N THR A 58 18.23 12.48 -14.76
CA THR A 58 17.42 13.30 -15.67
C THR A 58 16.51 14.31 -14.95
N MET A 59 16.40 14.20 -13.62
CA MET A 59 15.53 15.07 -12.83
C MET A 59 16.19 16.43 -12.58
N LYS A 60 15.41 17.49 -12.73
CA LYS A 60 15.80 18.84 -12.29
C LYS A 60 15.19 19.11 -10.93
N ILE A 61 16.02 19.50 -9.97
CA ILE A 61 15.59 19.91 -8.63
C ILE A 61 15.60 21.45 -8.58
N PHE A 62 14.54 22.01 -8.01
CA PHE A 62 14.37 23.44 -7.86
C PHE A 62 14.32 23.83 -6.38
N ASP A 63 14.85 25.02 -6.03
CA ASP A 63 14.61 25.61 -4.72
C ASP A 63 13.19 26.21 -4.60
N GLU A 64 12.87 26.73 -3.42
CA GLU A 64 11.59 27.40 -3.13
C GLU A 64 11.32 28.66 -3.97
N TYR A 65 12.34 29.19 -4.66
CA TYR A 65 12.26 30.36 -5.53
C TYR A 65 12.22 29.98 -7.02
N GLY A 66 12.30 28.68 -7.36
CA GLY A 66 12.29 28.17 -8.72
C GLY A 66 13.66 28.16 -9.41
N ASN A 67 14.76 28.36 -8.67
CA ASN A 67 16.10 28.23 -9.25
C ASN A 67 16.53 26.76 -9.31
N ILE A 68 17.19 26.39 -10.40
CA ILE A 68 17.76 25.05 -10.56
C ILE A 68 18.92 24.86 -9.58
N ILE A 69 18.87 23.78 -8.79
CA ILE A 69 19.97 23.34 -7.95
C ILE A 69 21.04 22.68 -8.81
N SER A 70 22.32 22.99 -8.55
CA SER A 70 23.42 22.41 -9.31
C SER A 70 23.63 20.92 -9.00
N ASP A 71 24.06 20.17 -10.01
CA ASP A 71 24.38 18.74 -9.88
C ASP A 71 25.40 18.47 -8.78
N GLU A 72 26.34 19.39 -8.54
CA GLU A 72 27.30 19.27 -7.43
C GLU A 72 26.61 19.17 -6.07
N PHE A 73 25.59 20.01 -5.82
CA PHE A 73 24.82 19.97 -4.57
C PHE A 73 23.94 18.74 -4.49
N ILE A 74 23.31 18.36 -5.60
CA ILE A 74 22.46 17.16 -5.68
C ILE A 74 23.31 15.92 -5.38
N ASN A 75 24.46 15.76 -6.03
CA ASN A 75 25.37 14.63 -5.80
C ASN A 75 25.88 14.56 -4.37
N LYS A 76 26.19 15.70 -3.73
CA LYS A 76 26.56 15.74 -2.30
C LYS A 76 25.40 15.28 -1.41
N ALA A 77 24.18 15.74 -1.67
CA ALA A 77 23.00 15.35 -0.91
C ALA A 77 22.72 13.85 -1.07
N MET A 78 22.73 13.33 -2.31
CA MET A 78 22.54 11.91 -2.60
C MET A 78 23.58 11.05 -1.87
N LYS A 79 24.84 11.46 -1.86
CA LYS A 79 25.88 10.73 -1.14
C LYS A 79 25.60 10.64 0.37
N ILE A 80 25.15 11.74 0.97
CA ILE A 80 24.77 11.75 2.39
C ILE A 80 23.56 10.84 2.63
N ILE A 81 22.55 10.88 1.77
CA ILE A 81 21.36 10.01 1.88
C ILE A 81 21.78 8.54 1.79
N GLU A 82 22.61 8.17 0.81
CA GLU A 82 23.15 6.82 0.67
C GLU A 82 23.89 6.35 1.92
N ASP A 83 24.78 7.20 2.46
CA ASP A 83 25.55 6.88 3.67
C ASP A 83 24.63 6.71 4.90
N LEU A 84 23.60 7.57 5.04
CA LEU A 84 22.60 7.46 6.10
C LEU A 84 21.77 6.17 5.97
N LEU A 85 21.27 5.85 4.78
CA LEU A 85 20.48 4.65 4.54
C LEU A 85 21.33 3.38 4.64
N LEU A 86 22.64 3.45 4.37
CA LEU A 86 23.57 2.35 4.63
C LEU A 86 23.67 2.07 6.13
N ILE A 87 23.79 3.09 6.97
CA ILE A 87 23.77 2.95 8.44
C ILE A 87 22.48 2.26 8.92
N VAL A 88 21.34 2.60 8.31
CA VAL A 88 20.04 1.96 8.60
C VAL A 88 20.07 0.49 8.18
N LYS A 89 20.50 0.19 6.94
CA LYS A 89 20.55 -1.19 6.40
C LYS A 89 21.52 -2.10 7.15
N GLU A 90 22.61 -1.56 7.66
CA GLU A 90 23.61 -2.27 8.46
C GLU A 90 23.25 -2.36 9.95
N TYR A 91 22.09 -1.84 10.36
CA TYR A 91 21.65 -1.90 11.74
C TYR A 91 21.52 -3.36 12.22
N SER A 92 22.31 -3.71 13.24
CA SER A 92 22.43 -5.09 13.72
C SER A 92 21.09 -5.64 14.23
N ILE A 93 20.78 -6.87 13.79
CA ILE A 93 19.58 -7.59 14.23
C ILE A 93 19.62 -8.01 15.71
N ASP A 94 20.77 -7.94 16.37
CA ASP A 94 20.89 -8.28 17.79
C ASP A 94 20.55 -7.08 18.70
N LYS A 95 20.46 -5.88 18.14
CA LYS A 95 20.08 -4.67 18.88
C LYS A 95 18.57 -4.58 19.08
N SER A 96 18.19 -3.85 20.12
CA SER A 96 16.81 -3.41 20.31
C SER A 96 16.39 -2.54 19.13
N ASP A 97 15.16 -2.69 18.65
CA ASP A 97 14.69 -1.92 17.51
C ASP A 97 14.50 -0.45 17.89
N ILE A 98 14.87 0.46 16.97
CA ILE A 98 14.75 1.91 17.11
C ILE A 98 14.25 2.50 15.79
N SER A 99 13.71 3.73 15.85
CA SER A 99 13.20 4.35 14.63
C SER A 99 14.34 4.75 13.68
N ILE A 100 14.05 4.82 12.38
CA ILE A 100 15.01 5.33 11.39
C ILE A 100 15.47 6.73 11.80
N LEU A 101 14.55 7.61 12.19
CA LEU A 101 14.89 8.96 12.62
C LEU A 101 15.82 8.95 13.82
N ASP A 102 15.56 8.15 14.85
CA ASP A 102 16.41 8.09 16.06
C ASP A 102 17.85 7.70 15.73
N LEU A 103 18.04 6.80 14.77
CA LEU A 103 19.36 6.37 14.33
C LEU A 103 20.12 7.47 13.58
N ILE A 104 19.44 8.20 12.68
CA ILE A 104 20.09 9.17 11.79
C ILE A 104 20.02 10.62 12.28
N ASN A 105 19.32 10.91 13.38
CA ASN A 105 19.08 12.27 13.86
C ASN A 105 20.39 13.04 14.16
N GLU A 106 21.35 12.40 14.82
CA GLU A 106 22.63 13.05 15.14
C GLU A 106 23.45 13.36 13.87
N PRO A 107 23.67 12.42 12.93
CA PRO A 107 24.24 12.75 11.62
C PRO A 107 23.51 13.88 10.89
N LEU A 108 22.17 13.90 10.90
CA LEU A 108 21.38 14.96 10.26
C LEU A 108 21.59 16.34 10.88
N LYS A 109 21.83 16.43 12.19
CA LYS A 109 22.13 17.70 12.88
C LYS A 109 23.51 18.25 12.51
N GLN A 110 24.45 17.39 12.10
CA GLN A 110 25.82 17.81 11.73
C GLN A 110 25.89 18.48 10.35
N ILE A 111 24.84 18.38 9.53
CA ILE A 111 24.76 19.06 8.23
C ILE A 111 24.58 20.56 8.46
N SER A 112 25.67 21.32 8.33
CA SER A 112 25.70 22.76 8.61
C SER A 112 25.10 23.61 7.49
N ASN A 113 25.27 23.21 6.23
CA ASN A 113 24.72 23.93 5.08
C ASN A 113 23.21 23.70 4.99
N GLN A 114 22.41 24.77 5.08
CA GLN A 114 20.96 24.69 5.10
C GLN A 114 20.36 24.15 3.80
N GLN A 115 20.86 24.58 2.64
CA GLN A 115 20.40 24.07 1.34
C GLN A 115 20.65 22.57 1.21
N LEU A 116 21.85 22.12 1.61
CA LEU A 116 22.21 20.71 1.62
C LEU A 116 21.32 19.91 2.59
N LYS A 117 21.05 20.47 3.76
CA LYS A 117 20.15 19.85 4.74
C LYS A 117 18.73 19.70 4.20
N HIS A 118 18.19 20.72 3.54
CA HIS A 118 16.87 20.62 2.89
C HIS A 118 16.84 19.56 1.79
N LEU A 119 17.89 19.46 0.97
CA LEU A 119 17.98 18.42 -0.07
C LEU A 119 18.03 17.01 0.53
N VAL A 120 18.79 16.82 1.62
CA VAL A 120 18.84 15.55 2.35
C VAL A 120 17.48 15.21 2.96
N GLN A 121 16.80 16.18 3.58
CA GLN A 121 15.46 15.99 4.12
C GLN A 121 14.44 15.66 3.03
N MET A 122 14.50 16.32 1.88
CA MET A 122 13.68 16.01 0.72
C MET A 122 13.92 14.58 0.23
N GLY A 123 15.19 14.15 0.12
CA GLY A 123 15.50 12.78 -0.27
C GLY A 123 15.03 11.74 0.75
N LEU A 124 15.14 12.03 2.05
CA LEU A 124 14.59 11.15 3.09
C LEU A 124 13.06 11.12 3.12
N SER A 125 12.39 12.21 2.74
CA SER A 125 10.93 12.20 2.56
C SER A 125 10.48 11.26 1.44
N TYR A 126 11.36 10.93 0.49
CA TYR A 126 11.09 9.88 -0.49
C TYR A 126 11.08 8.49 0.16
N THR A 127 11.90 8.26 1.19
CA THR A 127 11.80 7.03 2.00
C THR A 127 10.48 6.97 2.75
N GLU A 128 10.02 8.08 3.34
CA GLU A 128 8.69 8.16 3.95
C GLU A 128 7.56 7.94 2.92
N LEU A 129 7.74 8.44 1.70
CA LEU A 129 6.84 8.20 0.56
C LEU A 129 6.89 6.76 0.07
N HIS A 130 8.00 6.04 0.24
CA HIS A 130 8.10 4.64 -0.17
C HIS A 130 7.51 3.72 0.90
N GLU A 131 7.87 3.94 2.16
CA GLU A 131 7.47 3.11 3.30
C GLU A 131 6.09 3.49 3.88
N GLY A 132 5.63 4.72 3.63
CA GLY A 132 4.31 5.18 4.04
C GLY A 132 4.11 5.70 5.43
N SER A 133 5.20 5.86 6.15
CA SER A 133 5.18 6.39 7.50
C SER A 133 6.31 7.37 7.72
N ASP A 134 6.17 8.15 8.78
CA ASP A 134 7.22 9.07 9.21
C ASP A 134 8.45 8.27 9.67
N LEU A 135 9.66 8.78 9.44
CA LEU A 135 10.91 8.08 9.81
C LEU A 135 11.01 7.72 11.29
N ASN A 136 10.26 8.40 12.16
CA ASN A 136 10.23 8.14 13.60
C ASN A 136 9.33 6.95 14.01
N GLU A 137 8.54 6.40 13.07
CA GLU A 137 7.71 5.20 13.32
C GLU A 137 8.25 3.95 12.60
N LEU A 138 9.08 4.14 11.57
CA LEU A 138 9.69 3.07 10.78
C LEU A 138 10.79 2.33 11.53
N SER A 139 10.75 0.99 11.47
CA SER A 139 11.75 0.12 12.10
C SER A 139 13.09 0.15 11.36
N CYS A 140 14.19 0.45 12.06
CA CYS A 140 15.54 0.25 11.47
C CYS A 140 15.79 -1.22 11.14
N LYS A 141 15.37 -2.12 12.03
CA LYS A 141 15.68 -3.56 11.95
C LYS A 141 15.01 -4.25 10.77
N TYR A 142 13.84 -3.78 10.39
CA TYR A 142 13.03 -4.35 9.31
C TYR A 142 12.87 -3.43 8.08
N TYR A 143 13.58 -2.30 8.04
CA TYR A 143 13.64 -1.43 6.87
C TYR A 143 14.08 -2.20 5.62
N GLY A 144 13.30 -2.10 4.53
CA GLY A 144 13.53 -2.81 3.28
C GLY A 144 13.40 -4.34 3.34
N LYS A 145 12.96 -4.93 4.47
CA LYS A 145 12.76 -6.40 4.59
C LYS A 145 11.42 -6.87 4.03
N GLY A 146 10.51 -5.94 3.70
CA GLY A 146 9.23 -6.22 3.03
C GLY A 146 9.33 -6.26 1.50
N GLU A 147 10.48 -5.87 0.96
CA GLU A 147 10.84 -6.03 -0.45
C GLU A 147 11.49 -7.41 -0.59
N GLY A 148 10.81 -8.37 -1.20
CA GLY A 148 11.44 -9.65 -1.55
C GLY A 148 12.69 -9.44 -2.42
N TYR A 149 13.56 -10.46 -2.51
CA TYR A 149 14.67 -10.44 -3.47
C TYR A 149 14.15 -10.54 -4.91
N LEU A 150 13.79 -9.43 -5.54
CA LEU A 150 13.26 -9.44 -6.91
C LEU A 150 13.90 -8.31 -7.73
N GLN A 151 14.66 -8.70 -8.75
CA GLN A 151 15.16 -7.80 -9.81
C GLN A 151 14.23 -7.93 -11.00
N SER A 152 13.23 -7.06 -11.12
CA SER A 152 12.40 -7.01 -12.31
C SER A 152 11.82 -5.62 -12.54
N TYR A 153 11.22 -5.44 -13.72
CA TYR A 153 10.65 -4.19 -14.20
C TYR A 153 9.23 -4.01 -13.63
N ASP A 154 8.84 -2.78 -13.36
CA ASP A 154 7.44 -2.46 -13.02
C ASP A 154 6.61 -2.36 -14.29
N LEU A 155 5.36 -2.83 -14.22
CA LEU A 155 4.45 -2.83 -15.35
C LEU A 155 3.27 -1.89 -15.09
N SER A 156 3.29 -0.74 -15.75
CA SER A 156 2.12 0.15 -15.78
C SER A 156 1.12 -0.31 -16.85
N ILE A 157 -0.18 -0.24 -16.54
CA ILE A 157 -1.25 -0.62 -17.47
C ILE A 157 -1.82 0.65 -18.10
N ASN A 158 -1.64 0.83 -19.42
CA ASN A 158 -2.05 2.06 -20.13
C ASN A 158 -3.51 2.47 -19.90
N ASN A 159 -4.43 1.49 -19.82
CA ASN A 159 -5.86 1.76 -19.61
C ASN A 159 -6.25 1.82 -18.12
N GLY A 160 -5.28 1.71 -17.22
CA GLY A 160 -5.46 1.75 -15.77
C GLY A 160 -5.66 0.37 -15.14
N LEU A 161 -4.91 0.12 -14.06
CA LEU A 161 -4.88 -1.15 -13.36
C LEU A 161 -6.24 -1.53 -12.75
N GLY A 162 -7.00 -0.53 -12.30
CA GLY A 162 -8.35 -0.75 -11.76
C GLY A 162 -9.37 -1.23 -12.79
N LEU A 163 -9.19 -0.91 -14.09
CA LEU A 163 -10.05 -1.45 -15.16
C LEU A 163 -9.79 -2.92 -15.40
N LEU A 164 -8.54 -3.35 -15.43
CA LEU A 164 -8.21 -4.78 -15.50
C LEU A 164 -8.88 -5.56 -14.36
N VAL A 165 -8.81 -5.07 -13.11
CA VAL A 165 -9.43 -5.80 -12.00
C VAL A 165 -10.93 -6.04 -12.25
N LYS A 166 -11.59 -5.09 -12.93
CA LYS A 166 -12.99 -5.27 -13.37
C LYS A 166 -13.13 -6.27 -14.51
N GLU A 167 -12.21 -6.29 -15.46
CA GLU A 167 -12.18 -7.27 -16.56
C GLU A 167 -12.00 -8.69 -16.04
N ILE A 168 -11.07 -8.92 -15.11
CA ILE A 168 -10.85 -10.22 -14.47
C ILE A 168 -12.14 -10.68 -13.77
N ALA A 169 -12.78 -9.81 -12.99
CA ALA A 169 -14.03 -10.15 -12.31
C ALA A 169 -15.15 -10.51 -13.31
N SER A 170 -15.23 -9.78 -14.43
CA SER A 170 -16.21 -10.01 -15.49
C SER A 170 -15.96 -11.32 -16.24
N LYS A 171 -14.69 -11.62 -16.57
CA LYS A 171 -14.27 -12.85 -17.24
C LYS A 171 -14.73 -14.11 -16.52
N TYR A 172 -14.75 -14.09 -15.18
CA TYR A 172 -15.18 -15.23 -14.36
C TYR A 172 -16.64 -15.17 -13.90
N SER A 173 -17.40 -14.14 -14.29
CA SER A 173 -18.80 -13.97 -13.89
C SER A 173 -19.03 -14.14 -12.38
N LEU A 174 -18.12 -13.56 -11.57
CA LEU A 174 -18.15 -13.73 -10.12
C LEU A 174 -19.43 -13.12 -9.51
N PRO A 175 -20.11 -13.81 -8.57
CA PRO A 175 -21.36 -13.33 -7.96
C PRO A 175 -21.10 -12.24 -6.91
N ILE A 176 -20.64 -11.06 -7.35
CA ILE A 176 -20.21 -9.97 -6.48
C ILE A 176 -21.41 -9.15 -6.00
N LYS A 177 -21.52 -8.98 -4.68
CA LYS A 177 -22.52 -8.11 -4.04
C LYS A 177 -21.90 -6.81 -3.57
N LEU A 178 -22.16 -5.75 -4.33
CA LEU A 178 -21.80 -4.38 -3.95
C LEU A 178 -22.72 -3.84 -2.85
N ASN A 179 -22.30 -2.76 -2.19
CA ASN A 179 -23.05 -2.09 -1.12
C ASN A 179 -23.47 -3.02 0.05
N SER A 180 -22.78 -4.15 0.21
CA SER A 180 -23.02 -5.14 1.26
C SER A 180 -21.89 -5.06 2.27
N ILE A 181 -22.03 -4.17 3.26
CA ILE A 181 -20.99 -3.92 4.27
C ILE A 181 -21.11 -4.96 5.37
N VAL A 182 -20.15 -5.87 5.48
CA VAL A 182 -20.07 -6.85 6.58
C VAL A 182 -19.84 -6.10 7.90
N SER A 183 -20.58 -6.49 8.94
CA SER A 183 -20.45 -5.95 10.30
C SER A 183 -20.16 -7.02 11.35
N ASN A 184 -20.59 -8.27 11.11
CA ASN A 184 -20.40 -9.36 12.06
C ASN A 184 -20.01 -10.65 11.34
N ILE A 185 -19.16 -11.44 11.99
CA ILE A 185 -18.81 -12.80 11.58
C ILE A 185 -18.92 -13.70 12.80
N ASP A 186 -19.87 -14.63 12.75
CA ASP A 186 -20.23 -15.50 13.85
C ASP A 186 -19.97 -16.97 13.47
N ILE A 187 -19.36 -17.74 14.36
CA ILE A 187 -19.22 -19.20 14.24
C ILE A 187 -20.40 -19.85 14.95
N LEU A 188 -21.28 -20.48 14.17
CA LEU A 188 -22.49 -21.13 14.67
C LEU A 188 -22.20 -22.59 15.02
N ASN A 189 -22.06 -22.86 16.32
CA ASN A 189 -21.78 -24.21 16.81
C ASN A 189 -22.95 -25.19 16.64
N GLU A 190 -24.18 -24.69 16.47
CA GLU A 190 -25.38 -25.52 16.32
C GLU A 190 -25.48 -26.24 14.96
N TYR A 191 -24.63 -25.89 13.99
CA TYR A 191 -24.73 -26.38 12.60
C TYR A 191 -23.38 -26.83 12.02
N ASP A 192 -22.65 -27.74 12.68
CA ASP A 192 -21.33 -28.21 12.20
C ASP A 192 -20.32 -27.06 11.96
N GLU A 193 -20.29 -26.06 12.85
CA GLU A 193 -19.37 -24.92 12.82
C GLU A 193 -19.44 -24.09 11.52
N ILE A 194 -20.66 -23.78 11.08
CA ILE A 194 -20.90 -22.87 9.95
C ILE A 194 -20.54 -21.43 10.34
N VAL A 195 -19.98 -20.69 9.38
CA VAL A 195 -19.75 -19.26 9.50
C VAL A 195 -21.00 -18.51 9.03
N GLN A 196 -21.53 -17.63 9.88
CA GLN A 196 -22.53 -16.63 9.50
C GLN A 196 -21.85 -15.28 9.31
N VAL A 197 -22.04 -14.70 8.12
CA VAL A 197 -21.60 -13.35 7.79
C VAL A 197 -22.82 -12.44 7.76
N SER A 198 -22.86 -11.47 8.67
CA SER A 198 -23.96 -10.50 8.76
C SER A 198 -23.51 -9.12 8.26
N THR A 199 -24.42 -8.43 7.60
CA THR A 199 -24.18 -7.12 6.97
C THR A 199 -24.98 -6.01 7.66
N LYS A 200 -24.54 -4.76 7.50
CA LYS A 200 -25.19 -3.58 8.12
C LYS A 200 -26.65 -3.38 7.70
N ASP A 201 -27.05 -3.90 6.53
CA ASP A 201 -28.44 -3.90 6.05
C ASP A 201 -29.22 -5.16 6.50
N ASN A 202 -28.73 -5.85 7.55
CA ASN A 202 -29.36 -7.02 8.18
C ASN A 202 -29.51 -8.24 7.28
N LYS A 203 -28.72 -8.37 6.20
CA LYS A 203 -28.64 -9.62 5.44
C LYS A 203 -27.61 -10.54 6.08
N SER A 204 -27.91 -11.84 6.06
CA SER A 204 -27.02 -12.90 6.54
C SER A 204 -26.69 -13.89 5.44
N TYR A 205 -25.45 -14.39 5.49
CA TYR A 205 -24.91 -15.38 4.55
C TYR A 205 -24.29 -16.51 5.36
N LEU A 206 -24.58 -17.76 4.99
CA LEU A 206 -24.02 -18.93 5.65
C LEU A 206 -23.00 -19.59 4.71
N CYS A 207 -21.83 -19.93 5.25
CA CYS A 207 -20.79 -20.64 4.52
C CYS A 207 -19.95 -21.53 5.44
N LYS A 208 -19.24 -22.51 4.87
CA LYS A 208 -18.31 -23.36 5.63
C LYS A 208 -16.99 -22.68 5.95
N TYR A 209 -16.58 -21.75 5.10
CA TYR A 209 -15.32 -21.01 5.18
C TYR A 209 -15.55 -19.58 4.69
N VAL A 210 -14.81 -18.63 5.27
CA VAL A 210 -14.77 -17.23 4.80
C VAL A 210 -13.32 -16.84 4.57
N ILE A 211 -13.04 -16.17 3.44
CA ILE A 211 -11.75 -15.52 3.20
C ILE A 211 -11.94 -14.02 3.41
N LEU A 212 -11.20 -13.45 4.35
CA LEU A 212 -11.17 -12.01 4.58
C LEU A 212 -10.03 -11.38 3.81
N THR A 213 -10.38 -10.43 2.95
CA THR A 213 -9.46 -9.62 2.14
C THR A 213 -9.55 -8.13 2.50
N ILE A 214 -10.01 -7.83 3.72
CA ILE A 214 -10.26 -6.46 4.15
C ILE A 214 -8.94 -5.72 4.43
N PRO A 215 -8.82 -4.42 4.08
CA PRO A 215 -7.59 -3.67 4.34
C PRO A 215 -7.22 -3.65 5.82
N LEU A 216 -5.93 -3.67 6.12
CA LEU A 216 -5.41 -3.64 7.49
C LEU A 216 -5.91 -2.42 8.29
N GLY A 217 -6.16 -1.29 7.64
CA GLY A 217 -6.72 -0.10 8.31
C GLY A 217 -8.14 -0.33 8.82
N CYS A 218 -8.96 -1.05 8.03
CA CYS A 218 -10.29 -1.45 8.45
C CYS A 218 -10.26 -2.45 9.61
N LEU A 219 -9.27 -3.34 9.65
CA LEU A 219 -9.04 -4.27 10.76
C LEU A 219 -8.68 -3.54 12.05
N LYS A 220 -7.72 -2.60 11.99
CA LYS A 220 -7.34 -1.75 13.13
C LYS A 220 -8.50 -0.92 13.70
N SER A 221 -9.45 -0.53 12.84
CA SER A 221 -10.65 0.21 13.27
C SER A 221 -11.75 -0.65 13.89
N ASN A 222 -11.54 -1.97 14.02
CA ASN A 222 -12.54 -2.93 14.49
C ASN A 222 -13.87 -2.83 13.71
N SER A 223 -13.76 -2.71 12.38
CA SER A 223 -14.93 -2.53 11.50
C SER A 223 -15.86 -3.76 11.43
N ILE A 224 -15.40 -4.92 11.89
CA ILE A 224 -16.16 -6.18 11.95
C ILE A 224 -16.04 -6.75 13.36
N VAL A 225 -17.17 -7.16 13.93
CA VAL A 225 -17.23 -7.88 15.21
C VAL A 225 -17.16 -9.39 14.94
N PHE A 226 -16.27 -10.07 15.65
CA PHE A 226 -16.10 -11.52 15.57
C PHE A 226 -16.71 -12.20 16.81
N SER A 227 -17.46 -13.28 16.59
CA SER A 227 -17.98 -14.14 17.66
C SER A 227 -17.71 -15.62 17.35
N PRO A 228 -16.85 -16.33 18.11
CA PRO A 228 -15.96 -15.83 19.16
C PRO A 228 -15.03 -14.70 18.71
N SER A 229 -14.45 -13.96 19.67
CA SER A 229 -13.51 -12.88 19.35
C SER A 229 -12.22 -13.43 18.75
N LEU A 230 -11.49 -12.58 18.02
CA LEU A 230 -10.18 -12.96 17.48
C LEU A 230 -9.22 -13.36 18.61
N PRO A 231 -8.36 -14.37 18.39
CA PRO A 231 -7.30 -14.68 19.34
C PRO A 231 -6.40 -13.46 19.57
N LYS A 232 -5.92 -13.27 20.81
CA LYS A 232 -5.08 -12.11 21.17
C LYS A 232 -3.87 -11.92 20.26
N TRP A 233 -3.20 -13.02 19.87
CA TRP A 233 -2.05 -12.95 18.96
C TRP A 233 -2.41 -12.34 17.59
N LYS A 234 -3.64 -12.58 17.09
CA LYS A 234 -4.11 -12.00 15.83
C LYS A 234 -4.40 -10.51 15.99
N GLU A 235 -5.06 -10.13 17.08
CA GLU A 235 -5.33 -8.72 17.38
C GLU A 235 -4.03 -7.93 17.55
N GLU A 236 -3.05 -8.47 18.28
CA GLU A 236 -1.74 -7.85 18.43
C GLU A 236 -1.02 -7.70 17.08
N ALA A 237 -1.05 -8.74 16.23
CA ALA A 237 -0.43 -8.68 14.91
C ALA A 237 -1.05 -7.59 14.01
N ILE A 238 -2.39 -7.46 14.05
CA ILE A 238 -3.12 -6.38 13.36
C ILE A 238 -2.66 -5.00 13.84
N HIS A 239 -2.38 -4.83 15.13
CA HIS A 239 -1.98 -3.54 15.69
C HIS A 239 -0.50 -3.20 15.48
N LYS A 240 0.40 -4.19 15.41
CA LYS A 240 1.84 -3.99 15.25
C LYS A 240 2.25 -3.46 13.85
N MET A 241 1.59 -3.91 12.79
CA MET A 241 1.93 -3.48 11.41
C MET A 241 1.52 -2.03 11.11
N ALA A 242 2.23 -1.37 10.21
CA ALA A 242 1.94 0.00 9.77
C ALA A 242 1.01 0.07 8.56
N LEU A 243 0.65 1.29 8.19
CA LEU A 243 -0.09 1.61 6.97
C LEU A 243 0.42 2.93 6.36
N TYR A 244 0.51 2.96 5.03
CA TYR A 244 0.76 4.15 4.23
C TYR A 244 -0.28 5.25 4.46
N LEU A 245 0.18 6.52 4.49
CA LEU A 245 -0.55 7.73 4.91
C LEU A 245 -0.74 7.88 6.43
N TYR A 246 0.15 7.30 7.24
CA TYR A 246 0.21 7.62 8.68
C TYR A 246 1.07 8.84 8.99
N GLY A 247 1.91 9.25 8.04
CA GLY A 247 2.77 10.41 8.21
C GLY A 247 2.02 11.72 8.51
N ASN A 248 2.66 12.60 9.28
CA ASN A 248 2.05 13.84 9.74
C ASN A 248 1.61 14.74 8.58
N LEU A 249 2.42 14.86 7.52
CA LEU A 249 2.10 15.69 6.36
C LEU A 249 0.87 15.17 5.61
N ALA A 250 0.80 13.86 5.35
CA ALA A 250 -0.35 13.24 4.69
C ALA A 250 -1.65 13.49 5.48
N ARG A 251 -1.59 13.38 6.82
CA ARG A 251 -2.73 13.68 7.70
C ARG A 251 -3.18 15.13 7.61
N GLN A 252 -2.24 16.06 7.57
CA GLN A 252 -2.54 17.50 7.44
C GLN A 252 -3.13 17.83 6.08
N ILE A 253 -2.62 17.22 5.00
CA ILE A 253 -3.13 17.43 3.64
C ILE A 253 -4.57 16.93 3.51
N GLU A 254 -4.91 15.74 4.02
CA GLU A 254 -6.29 15.24 3.91
C GLU A 254 -7.33 16.11 4.65
N GLN A 255 -6.91 16.94 5.61
CA GLN A 255 -7.78 17.90 6.32
C GLN A 255 -8.04 19.19 5.53
N LYS A 256 -7.26 19.45 4.46
CA LYS A 256 -7.46 20.62 3.61
C LYS A 256 -8.57 20.39 2.59
N THR A 257 -9.16 21.49 2.12
CA THR A 257 -10.07 21.48 0.96
C THR A 257 -9.28 21.14 -0.30
N ASP A 258 -9.98 20.66 -1.33
CA ASP A 258 -9.33 20.36 -2.62
C ASP A 258 -8.72 21.64 -3.22
N GLU A 259 -9.45 22.75 -3.13
CA GLU A 259 -9.03 24.05 -3.63
C GLU A 259 -7.77 24.57 -2.94
N ASP A 260 -7.65 24.39 -1.63
CA ASP A 260 -6.45 24.79 -0.88
C ASP A 260 -5.23 23.97 -1.29
N ILE A 261 -5.38 22.64 -1.44
CA ILE A 261 -4.30 21.76 -1.90
C ILE A 261 -3.84 22.19 -3.29
N VAL A 262 -4.79 22.38 -4.22
CA VAL A 262 -4.51 22.79 -5.60
C VAL A 262 -3.82 24.15 -5.62
N LYS A 263 -4.30 25.10 -4.81
CA LYS A 263 -3.72 26.44 -4.70
C LYS A 263 -2.29 26.40 -4.17
N GLU A 264 -2.00 25.59 -3.16
CA GLU A 264 -0.66 25.41 -2.62
C GLU A 264 0.29 24.83 -3.67
N ILE A 265 -0.10 23.74 -4.34
CA ILE A 265 0.68 23.12 -5.43
C ILE A 265 0.91 24.13 -6.56
N PHE A 266 -0.12 24.85 -6.97
CA PHE A 266 -0.04 25.85 -8.03
C PHE A 266 0.91 26.99 -7.68
N ASN A 267 0.90 27.47 -6.43
CA ASN A 267 1.83 28.51 -5.99
C ASN A 267 3.29 28.03 -6.06
N SER A 268 3.57 26.80 -5.63
CA SER A 268 4.90 26.19 -5.76
C SER A 268 5.32 26.04 -7.22
N LEU A 269 4.42 25.55 -8.08
CA LEU A 269 4.69 25.38 -9.52
C LEU A 269 4.93 26.72 -10.23
N ARG A 270 4.31 27.82 -9.79
CA ARG A 270 4.52 29.15 -10.39
C ARG A 270 5.94 29.68 -10.18
N HIS A 271 6.63 29.28 -9.12
CA HIS A 271 8.04 29.65 -8.95
C HIS A 271 8.91 29.01 -10.03
N ILE A 272 8.62 27.76 -10.42
CA ILE A 272 9.32 27.02 -11.46
C ILE A 272 8.86 27.46 -12.87
N TYR A 273 7.55 27.67 -13.04
CA TYR A 273 6.89 28.01 -14.30
C TYR A 273 6.07 29.30 -14.14
N PRO A 274 6.67 30.49 -14.23
CA PRO A 274 5.97 31.76 -13.93
C PRO A 274 4.72 32.03 -14.77
N ASN A 275 4.66 31.46 -15.98
CA ASN A 275 3.55 31.65 -16.92
C ASN A 275 2.53 30.49 -16.92
N ILE A 276 2.61 29.56 -15.96
CA ILE A 276 1.68 28.43 -15.89
C ILE A 276 0.24 28.91 -15.62
N SER A 277 -0.71 28.33 -16.33
CA SER A 277 -2.14 28.59 -16.13
C SER A 277 -2.67 27.83 -14.92
N TYR A 278 -3.67 28.39 -14.25
CA TYR A 278 -4.32 27.70 -13.13
C TYR A 278 -5.00 26.41 -13.63
N PRO A 279 -4.89 25.28 -12.90
CA PRO A 279 -5.50 24.03 -13.31
C PRO A 279 -7.03 24.17 -13.40
N ILE A 280 -7.61 23.64 -14.48
CA ILE A 280 -9.06 23.70 -14.73
C ILE A 280 -9.81 22.47 -14.19
N LYS A 281 -9.08 21.42 -13.82
CA LYS A 281 -9.61 20.17 -13.27
C LYS A 281 -8.52 19.45 -12.48
N TRP A 282 -8.92 18.76 -11.42
CA TRP A 282 -8.03 18.02 -10.54
C TRP A 282 -8.73 16.79 -9.98
N LEU A 283 -7.94 15.86 -9.46
CA LEU A 283 -8.40 14.71 -8.71
C LEU A 283 -7.51 14.58 -7.48
N ILE A 284 -8.12 14.50 -6.30
CA ILE A 284 -7.43 14.40 -5.02
C ILE A 284 -7.93 13.17 -4.29
N THR A 285 -7.00 12.33 -3.87
CA THR A 285 -7.30 11.10 -3.15
C THR A 285 -7.29 11.35 -1.64
N ARG A 286 -8.14 10.63 -0.91
CA ARG A 286 -8.19 10.63 0.56
C ARG A 286 -8.30 9.20 1.07
N TRP A 287 -7.31 8.37 0.76
CA TRP A 287 -7.34 6.94 1.07
C TRP A 287 -7.27 6.65 2.57
N ARG A 288 -6.71 7.57 3.37
CA ARG A 288 -6.72 7.43 4.83
C ARG A 288 -8.13 7.71 5.39
N SER A 289 -8.81 8.72 4.89
CA SER A 289 -10.18 9.04 5.33
C SER A 289 -11.24 8.13 4.71
N ASP A 290 -10.88 7.34 3.70
CA ASP A 290 -11.78 6.36 3.09
C ASP A 290 -12.17 5.26 4.10
N PRO A 291 -13.47 5.12 4.44
CA PRO A 291 -13.92 4.20 5.49
C PRO A 291 -13.69 2.72 5.15
N PHE A 292 -13.43 2.38 3.89
CA PHE A 292 -13.20 1.02 3.42
C PHE A 292 -11.75 0.76 3.00
N SER A 293 -10.82 1.68 3.32
CA SER A 293 -9.37 1.46 3.16
C SER A 293 -8.61 1.85 4.42
N GLN A 294 -8.81 3.07 4.91
CA GLN A 294 -8.14 3.65 6.07
C GLN A 294 -6.60 3.62 5.97
N GLY A 295 -6.06 3.87 4.78
CA GLY A 295 -4.63 3.84 4.45
C GLY A 295 -4.39 3.27 3.04
N SER A 296 -3.13 3.31 2.56
CA SER A 296 -2.80 2.78 1.22
C SER A 296 -2.19 1.38 1.23
N TYR A 297 -1.08 1.10 1.91
CA TYR A 297 -0.45 -0.22 1.90
C TYR A 297 0.32 -0.48 3.21
N SER A 298 0.64 -1.74 3.55
CA SER A 298 1.29 -2.05 4.82
C SER A 298 2.81 -1.91 4.77
N SER A 299 3.43 -1.59 5.92
CA SER A 299 4.88 -1.52 6.11
C SER A 299 5.28 -1.89 7.55
N PHE A 300 6.58 -2.01 7.82
CA PHE A 300 7.09 -2.39 9.15
C PHE A 300 7.30 -1.17 10.05
N HIS A 301 6.55 -1.13 11.16
CA HIS A 301 6.76 -0.20 12.27
C HIS A 301 7.60 -0.81 13.39
N LEU A 302 8.01 0.04 14.34
CA LEU A 302 8.59 -0.41 15.60
C LEU A 302 7.75 -1.50 16.27
N GLY A 303 8.41 -2.62 16.59
CA GLY A 303 7.79 -3.76 17.25
C GLY A 303 7.06 -4.74 16.31
N SER A 304 6.94 -4.42 15.02
CA SER A 304 6.55 -5.40 13.99
C SER A 304 7.76 -6.14 13.44
N ASN A 305 7.53 -7.36 12.93
CA ASN A 305 8.58 -8.20 12.38
C ASN A 305 7.98 -9.22 11.39
N LEU A 306 8.85 -10.05 10.78
CA LEU A 306 8.41 -11.10 9.85
C LEU A 306 7.44 -12.11 10.48
N GLU A 307 7.54 -12.38 11.79
CA GLU A 307 6.58 -13.23 12.47
C GLU A 307 5.19 -12.57 12.56
N THR A 308 5.15 -11.24 12.74
CA THR A 308 3.89 -10.47 12.68
C THR A 308 3.16 -10.67 11.35
N LEU A 309 3.89 -10.67 10.21
CA LEU A 309 3.29 -10.97 8.91
C LEU A 309 2.76 -12.41 8.81
N LYS A 310 3.51 -13.38 9.35
CA LYS A 310 3.04 -14.77 9.39
C LYS A 310 1.79 -14.89 10.23
N GLU A 311 1.79 -14.31 11.44
CA GLU A 311 0.62 -14.25 12.32
C GLU A 311 -0.57 -13.66 11.57
N LEU A 312 -0.43 -12.56 10.84
CA LEU A 312 -1.51 -11.99 10.02
C LEU A 312 -2.08 -12.97 8.98
N SER A 313 -1.25 -13.84 8.42
CA SER A 313 -1.67 -14.86 7.43
C SER A 313 -2.30 -16.12 8.03
N LEU A 314 -2.10 -16.39 9.32
CA LEU A 314 -2.60 -17.60 9.95
C LEU A 314 -4.13 -17.61 10.01
N GLU A 315 -4.72 -18.77 9.74
CA GLU A 315 -6.16 -18.97 9.88
C GLU A 315 -6.60 -18.80 11.34
N THR A 316 -7.87 -18.49 11.55
CA THR A 316 -8.47 -18.38 12.89
C THR A 316 -9.77 -19.19 12.94
N HIS A 317 -10.28 -19.41 14.17
CA HIS A 317 -11.52 -20.15 14.39
C HIS A 317 -11.45 -21.55 13.76
N ASP A 318 -10.43 -22.31 14.15
CA ASP A 318 -10.20 -23.69 13.71
C ASP A 318 -10.18 -23.87 12.18
N GLY A 319 -9.64 -22.85 11.51
CA GLY A 319 -9.47 -22.87 10.06
C GLY A 319 -10.73 -22.54 9.26
N ARG A 320 -11.75 -21.93 9.89
CA ARG A 320 -12.96 -21.44 9.22
C ARG A 320 -12.77 -20.05 8.61
N ILE A 321 -11.98 -19.20 9.26
CA ILE A 321 -11.67 -17.85 8.81
C ILE A 321 -10.24 -17.80 8.27
N HIS A 322 -10.14 -17.57 6.97
CA HIS A 322 -8.90 -17.41 6.21
C HIS A 322 -8.59 -15.94 5.97
N TRP A 323 -7.31 -15.59 5.86
CA TRP A 323 -6.84 -14.21 5.78
C TRP A 323 -5.96 -14.02 4.54
N ALA A 324 -6.35 -13.05 3.70
CA ALA A 324 -5.67 -12.70 2.46
C ALA A 324 -5.61 -11.17 2.28
N GLY A 325 -4.81 -10.73 1.33
CA GLY A 325 -4.46 -9.32 1.12
C GLY A 325 -2.96 -9.09 1.30
N GLU A 326 -2.47 -7.95 0.79
CA GLU A 326 -1.03 -7.63 0.75
C GLU A 326 -0.34 -7.71 2.12
N HIS A 327 -1.04 -7.32 3.20
CA HIS A 327 -0.56 -7.38 4.57
C HIS A 327 -0.48 -8.80 5.17
N THR A 328 -0.75 -9.84 4.36
CA THR A 328 -0.66 -11.25 4.77
C THR A 328 0.35 -12.04 3.94
N ASN A 329 1.09 -11.39 3.02
CA ASN A 329 1.99 -12.08 2.09
C ASN A 329 3.38 -12.33 2.72
N TYR A 330 3.45 -13.23 3.71
CA TYR A 330 4.67 -13.50 4.47
C TYR A 330 5.81 -14.22 3.70
N ASN A 331 5.52 -14.75 2.51
CA ASN A 331 6.47 -15.47 1.65
C ASN A 331 6.91 -14.66 0.42
N GLY A 332 6.46 -13.42 0.31
CA GLY A 332 6.76 -12.53 -0.79
C GLY A 332 6.85 -11.09 -0.32
N SER A 333 6.66 -10.17 -1.25
CA SER A 333 6.59 -8.74 -0.91
C SER A 333 5.25 -8.38 -0.29
N ILE A 334 5.20 -7.24 0.42
CA ILE A 334 3.97 -6.64 0.93
C ILE A 334 3.71 -5.29 0.25
N GLY A 335 2.50 -4.77 0.41
CA GLY A 335 2.11 -3.47 -0.12
C GLY A 335 1.74 -3.41 -1.60
N TYR A 336 1.89 -4.51 -2.34
CA TYR A 336 1.63 -4.55 -3.79
C TYR A 336 0.36 -5.30 -4.18
N VAL A 337 -0.11 -5.08 -5.42
CA VAL A 337 -1.36 -5.66 -5.94
C VAL A 337 -1.22 -7.16 -6.19
N ASP A 338 -0.10 -7.57 -6.79
CA ASP A 338 0.34 -8.95 -6.95
C ASP A 338 0.37 -9.69 -5.61
N SER A 339 0.91 -9.08 -4.56
CA SER A 339 0.93 -9.67 -3.21
C SER A 339 -0.48 -9.91 -2.64
N GLY A 340 -1.41 -9.00 -2.93
CA GLY A 340 -2.84 -9.19 -2.62
C GLY A 340 -3.47 -10.35 -3.40
N PHE A 341 -3.08 -10.52 -4.65
CA PHE A 341 -3.56 -11.60 -5.51
C PHE A 341 -3.00 -12.97 -5.09
N GLU A 342 -1.69 -13.07 -4.85
CA GLU A 342 -0.98 -14.27 -4.41
C GLU A 342 -1.52 -14.82 -3.09
N SER A 343 -1.73 -13.93 -2.12
CA SER A 343 -2.34 -14.31 -0.84
C SER A 343 -3.78 -14.83 -1.01
N GLY A 344 -4.55 -14.27 -1.95
CA GLY A 344 -5.86 -14.80 -2.32
C GLY A 344 -5.79 -16.20 -2.90
N MET A 345 -4.86 -16.45 -3.84
CA MET A 345 -4.62 -17.78 -4.40
C MET A 345 -4.19 -18.80 -3.33
N ARG A 346 -3.32 -18.38 -2.40
CA ARG A 346 -2.86 -19.20 -1.28
C ARG A 346 -4.04 -19.69 -0.45
N GLU A 347 -4.92 -18.79 -0.02
CA GLU A 347 -6.08 -19.17 0.81
C GLU A 347 -7.11 -20.01 0.03
N ALA A 348 -7.33 -19.70 -1.26
CA ALA A 348 -8.20 -20.52 -2.11
C ALA A 348 -7.69 -21.97 -2.22
N LYS A 349 -6.38 -22.18 -2.44
CA LYS A 349 -5.76 -23.52 -2.49
C LYS A 349 -5.91 -24.26 -1.16
N LYS A 350 -5.73 -23.59 -0.02
CA LYS A 350 -5.92 -24.21 1.31
C LYS A 350 -7.36 -24.71 1.49
N ILE A 351 -8.36 -23.90 1.15
CA ILE A 351 -9.77 -24.29 1.25
C ILE A 351 -10.08 -25.45 0.31
N LEU A 352 -9.60 -25.41 -0.94
CA LEU A 352 -9.80 -26.50 -1.90
C LEU A 352 -9.24 -27.84 -1.38
N ASN A 353 -8.04 -27.83 -0.78
CA ASN A 353 -7.45 -29.03 -0.19
C ASN A 353 -8.27 -29.57 0.99
N LYS A 354 -8.92 -28.71 1.79
CA LYS A 354 -9.84 -29.13 2.86
C LYS A 354 -11.17 -29.68 2.34
N LEU A 355 -11.56 -29.32 1.12
CA LEU A 355 -12.81 -29.78 0.49
C LEU A 355 -12.63 -31.09 -0.27
N GLN A 356 -11.41 -31.44 -0.67
CA GLN A 356 -11.14 -32.74 -1.28
C GLN A 356 -11.25 -33.86 -0.23
N PRO A 357 -11.97 -34.97 -0.51
CA PRO A 357 -11.90 -36.14 0.34
C PRO A 357 -10.45 -36.64 0.38
N PHE A 358 -9.95 -37.06 1.55
CA PHE A 358 -8.73 -37.87 1.61
C PHE A 358 -8.98 -39.13 0.75
N THR A 359 -8.36 -39.18 -0.42
CA THR A 359 -8.45 -40.32 -1.36
C THR A 359 -7.72 -41.53 -0.84
#